data_AF-A0A418QKM6-F1
#
_entry.id   AF-A0A418QKM6-F1
#
_cell.length_a   1.000
_cell.length_b   1.000
_cell.length_c   1.000
_cell.angle_alpha   90.00
_cell.angle_beta   90.00
_cell.angle_gamma   90.00
#
_symmetry.space_group_name_H-M   'P 1'
#
loop_
_entity.id
_entity.type
_entity.pdbx_description
1 polymer ?
#
loop_
_entity_poly.entity_id
_entity_poly.type
_entity_poly.pdbx_seq_one_letter_code
_entity_poly.pdbx_strand_id
1 'polypeptide(L)'
;MNFFQILSEIEKTDPEVFERFDSRRRVFQHMTGFGKKMTAAALPLAMGAIFNKAYGQTSSAPSVNDVLNFALKLEYLEAYFYNLGLQGDGTIFTGAGSGNTAITPAQTAFRAGFSATNLSSLNKIRTDENNHVNFLRSALGTNAIAAPAVSDFDFTGGKGGAGGPFTGVFTNPALFLAVAQSLEDTGVRAYKGGAPYLASNKDVLTAALNIHSVEARHASRLRTMRRGGATNNQASATAGAGTSASPKSWITGQDGGGASPAQTAPIYAAGSAPAYTPAGITFPAEDNVTQGATDTKPGVNLQTALASFNFPASAFSEAFDEPLDVPTVSAIAKTFVKTGVTLFG
;
A
#
# COMPACT_ATOMS: atom_id res chain seq x y z
N MET A 1 12.28 7.12 33.76
CA MET A 1 12.42 8.06 32.65
C MET A 1 11.17 8.93 32.62
N ASN A 2 11.34 10.25 32.71
CA ASN A 2 10.22 11.19 32.83
C ASN A 2 9.85 11.69 31.44
N PHE A 3 8.73 11.20 30.89
CA PHE A 3 8.26 11.49 29.54
C PHE A 3 8.11 13.00 29.29
N PHE A 4 7.80 13.77 30.34
CA PHE A 4 7.69 15.22 30.28
C PHE A 4 9.02 15.95 30.11
N GLN A 5 10.14 15.37 30.57
CA GLN A 5 11.48 15.93 30.33
C GLN A 5 11.93 15.69 28.88
N ILE A 6 11.54 14.56 28.28
CA ILE A 6 11.85 14.26 26.87
C ILE A 6 11.15 15.25 25.92
N LEU A 7 9.87 15.55 26.18
CA LEU A 7 9.11 16.53 25.39
C LEU A 7 9.68 17.95 25.54
N SER A 8 10.14 18.31 26.74
CA SER A 8 10.77 19.60 27.03
C SER A 8 12.13 19.78 26.34
N GLU A 9 12.91 18.72 26.19
CA GLU A 9 14.19 18.78 25.48
C GLU A 9 14.01 18.79 23.95
N ILE A 10 12.98 18.13 23.42
CA ILE A 10 12.61 18.21 22.00
C ILE A 10 12.14 19.63 21.64
N GLU A 11 11.32 20.26 22.48
CA GLU A 11 10.82 21.64 22.29
C GLU A 11 11.95 22.68 22.24
N LYS A 12 13.00 22.49 23.05
CA LYS A 12 14.16 23.40 23.06
C LYS A 12 15.07 23.24 21.84
N THR A 13 15.03 22.09 21.18
CA THR A 13 15.95 21.75 20.09
C THR A 13 15.32 22.00 18.71
N ASP A 14 13.98 21.90 18.60
CA ASP A 14 13.24 22.20 17.37
C ASP A 14 11.90 22.90 17.71
N PRO A 15 11.84 24.23 17.72
CA PRO A 15 10.60 24.97 18.00
C PRO A 15 9.49 24.75 16.95
N GLU A 16 9.81 24.17 15.78
CA GLU A 16 8.85 23.84 14.71
C GLU A 16 8.33 22.39 14.77
N VAL A 17 8.76 21.59 15.75
CA VAL A 17 8.36 20.17 15.88
C VAL A 17 6.85 20.02 15.89
N PHE A 18 6.15 20.90 16.62
CA PHE A 18 4.68 20.86 16.67
C PHE A 18 4.06 21.23 15.34
N GLU A 19 4.63 22.17 14.57
CA GLU A 19 4.12 22.47 13.23
C GLU A 19 4.27 21.25 12.30
N ARG A 20 5.38 20.51 12.40
CA ARG A 20 5.61 19.27 11.62
C ARG A 20 4.67 18.13 12.01
N PHE A 21 4.30 18.03 13.29
CA PHE A 21 3.30 17.05 13.76
C PHE A 21 1.85 17.50 13.59
N ASP A 22 1.60 18.77 13.24
CA ASP A 22 0.25 19.30 13.07
C ASP A 22 -0.32 19.11 11.66
N SER A 23 -0.08 17.94 11.05
CA SER A 23 -0.67 17.59 9.74
C SER A 23 -2.20 17.59 9.78
N ARG A 24 -2.78 17.22 10.94
CA ARG A 24 -4.24 17.18 11.14
C ARG A 24 -4.86 18.57 11.16
N ARG A 25 -4.25 19.58 11.80
CA ARG A 25 -4.78 20.96 11.80
C ARG A 25 -4.41 21.72 10.53
N ARG A 26 -3.31 21.40 9.85
CA ARG A 26 -2.96 21.99 8.55
C ARG A 26 -4.00 21.67 7.46
N VAL A 27 -4.58 20.46 7.49
CA VAL A 27 -5.75 20.10 6.67
C VAL A 27 -6.93 21.02 6.97
N PHE A 28 -7.21 21.33 8.25
CA PHE A 28 -8.25 22.28 8.62
C PHE A 28 -7.89 23.74 8.33
N GLN A 29 -6.61 24.14 8.39
CA GLN A 29 -6.17 25.51 8.11
C GLN A 29 -6.19 25.84 6.61
N HIS A 30 -5.83 24.89 5.73
CA HIS A 30 -6.06 25.01 4.29
C HIS A 30 -7.56 24.91 3.92
N MET A 31 -8.39 24.36 4.81
CA MET A 31 -9.85 24.32 4.66
C MET A 31 -10.56 25.55 5.28
N THR A 32 -9.90 26.32 6.15
CA THR A 32 -10.49 27.56 6.72
C THR A 32 -10.55 28.74 5.75
N GLY A 33 -9.80 28.68 4.64
CA GLY A 33 -9.93 29.65 3.54
C GLY A 33 -11.13 29.40 2.61
N PHE A 34 -11.86 28.28 2.79
CA PHE A 34 -12.91 27.82 1.88
C PHE A 34 -14.18 27.47 2.69
N GLY A 35 -15.01 28.48 2.94
CA GLY A 35 -15.96 28.54 4.06
C GLY A 35 -17.14 27.56 4.08
N LYS A 36 -17.41 27.05 5.29
CA LYS A 36 -18.70 26.80 6.01
C LYS A 36 -19.97 26.26 5.30
N LYS A 37 -19.96 25.91 4.01
CA LYS A 37 -21.14 25.36 3.30
C LYS A 37 -20.81 24.22 2.33
N MET A 38 -19.86 23.35 2.69
CA MET A 38 -19.58 22.16 1.88
C MET A 38 -20.35 20.96 2.44
N THR A 39 -21.34 20.48 1.70
CA THR A 39 -21.98 19.18 1.96
C THR A 39 -21.00 18.06 1.59
N ALA A 40 -21.16 16.86 2.16
CA ALA A 40 -20.29 15.70 1.89
C ALA A 40 -20.12 15.38 0.38
N ALA A 41 -21.08 15.81 -0.45
CA ALA A 41 -21.06 15.67 -1.91
C ALA A 41 -20.01 16.54 -2.64
N ALA A 42 -19.45 17.57 -1.99
CA ALA A 42 -18.51 18.50 -2.63
C ALA A 42 -17.03 18.28 -2.23
N LEU A 43 -16.74 17.34 -1.30
CA LEU A 43 -15.37 16.92 -1.00
C LEU A 43 -14.62 16.34 -2.22
N PRO A 44 -15.24 15.49 -3.06
CA PRO A 44 -14.59 14.98 -4.27
C PRO A 44 -14.22 16.10 -5.26
N LEU A 45 -15.07 17.15 -5.37
CA LEU A 45 -14.88 18.24 -6.33
C LEU A 45 -13.81 19.24 -5.87
N ALA A 46 -13.73 19.57 -4.58
CA ALA A 46 -12.73 20.49 -4.05
C ALA A 46 -11.30 19.93 -4.12
N MET A 47 -11.15 18.59 -4.03
CA MET A 47 -9.87 17.92 -4.21
C MET A 47 -9.40 17.95 -5.67
N GLY A 48 -10.30 17.78 -6.65
CA GLY A 48 -9.97 17.77 -8.09
C GLY A 48 -9.35 19.07 -8.63
N ALA A 49 -9.61 20.22 -8.00
CA ALA A 49 -9.01 21.50 -8.39
C ALA A 49 -7.50 21.58 -8.07
N ILE A 50 -7.05 20.81 -7.07
CA ILE A 50 -5.66 20.83 -6.61
C ILE A 50 -4.75 20.02 -7.56
N PHE A 51 -5.30 18.99 -8.21
CA PHE A 51 -4.58 18.14 -9.17
C PHE A 51 -4.43 18.77 -10.57
N ASN A 52 -5.22 19.80 -10.91
CA ASN A 52 -5.26 20.43 -12.24
C ASN A 52 -4.24 21.56 -12.47
N LYS A 53 -3.28 21.76 -11.55
CA LYS A 53 -2.31 22.85 -11.68
C LYS A 53 -1.09 22.37 -12.47
N ALA A 54 -0.85 22.99 -13.62
CA ALA A 54 0.32 22.72 -14.45
C ALA A 54 1.59 23.18 -13.72
N TYR A 55 2.50 22.24 -13.43
CA TYR A 55 3.79 22.51 -12.81
C TYR A 55 4.91 21.97 -13.69
N GLY A 56 5.99 22.74 -13.83
CA GLY A 56 7.16 22.33 -14.58
C GLY A 56 7.91 21.21 -13.86
N GLN A 57 7.88 20.00 -14.41
CA GLN A 57 8.78 18.90 -14.05
C GLN A 57 9.92 18.81 -15.07
N THR A 58 11.10 18.39 -14.63
CA THR A 58 12.24 18.09 -15.52
C THR A 58 11.85 16.96 -16.46
N SER A 59 12.16 17.09 -17.76
CA SER A 59 11.70 16.23 -18.86
C SER A 59 12.08 14.74 -18.76
N SER A 60 12.82 14.32 -17.74
CA SER A 60 13.24 12.95 -17.51
C SER A 60 12.52 12.23 -16.36
N ALA A 61 11.74 12.91 -15.50
CA ALA A 61 11.05 12.29 -14.36
C ALA A 61 9.55 12.07 -14.64
N PRO A 62 8.91 11.01 -14.08
CA PRO A 62 7.47 10.77 -14.22
C PRO A 62 6.64 11.98 -13.79
N SER A 63 5.61 12.30 -14.56
CA SER A 63 4.69 13.36 -14.20
C SER A 63 3.81 12.96 -13.01
N VAL A 64 3.18 13.95 -12.36
CA VAL A 64 2.16 13.65 -11.32
C VAL A 64 1.07 12.72 -11.86
N ASN A 65 0.62 12.95 -13.10
CA ASN A 65 -0.38 12.09 -13.74
C ASN A 65 0.15 10.68 -13.98
N ASP A 66 1.44 10.51 -14.32
CA ASP A 66 2.03 9.18 -14.51
C ASP A 66 2.07 8.41 -13.19
N VAL A 67 2.46 9.07 -12.10
CA VAL A 67 2.50 8.46 -10.76
C VAL A 67 1.10 8.06 -10.30
N LEU A 68 0.12 8.96 -10.44
CA LEU A 68 -1.26 8.70 -10.01
C LEU A 68 -1.96 7.66 -10.90
N ASN A 69 -1.70 7.63 -12.21
CA ASN A 69 -2.21 6.58 -13.07
C ASN A 69 -1.54 5.23 -12.78
N PHE A 70 -0.26 5.22 -12.41
CA PHE A 70 0.39 3.98 -11.97
C PHE A 70 -0.23 3.44 -10.68
N ALA A 71 -0.47 4.30 -9.70
CA ALA A 71 -1.23 3.93 -8.49
C ALA A 71 -2.61 3.39 -8.87
N LEU A 72 -3.36 4.08 -9.74
CA LEU A 72 -4.69 3.65 -10.18
C LEU A 72 -4.69 2.26 -10.83
N LYS A 73 -3.63 1.85 -11.53
CA LYS A 73 -3.50 0.48 -12.06
C LYS A 73 -3.43 -0.57 -10.95
N LEU A 74 -2.70 -0.29 -9.87
CA LEU A 74 -2.60 -1.16 -8.70
C LEU A 74 -3.93 -1.22 -7.95
N GLU A 75 -4.58 -0.08 -7.74
CA GLU A 75 -5.91 -0.03 -7.11
C GLU A 75 -6.96 -0.83 -7.90
N TYR A 76 -6.89 -0.83 -9.24
CA TYR A 76 -7.75 -1.71 -10.05
C TYR A 76 -7.47 -3.19 -9.79
N LEU A 77 -6.19 -3.58 -9.71
CA LEU A 77 -5.79 -4.95 -9.43
C LEU A 77 -6.33 -5.42 -8.08
N GLU A 78 -6.16 -4.62 -7.03
CA GLU A 78 -6.62 -4.92 -5.66
C GLU A 78 -8.15 -4.89 -5.56
N ALA A 79 -8.80 -3.87 -6.10
CA ALA A 79 -10.25 -3.80 -6.12
C ALA A 79 -10.88 -5.00 -6.86
N TYR A 80 -10.36 -5.40 -8.02
CA TYR A 80 -10.88 -6.59 -8.72
C TYR A 80 -10.64 -7.87 -7.91
N PHE A 81 -9.46 -8.01 -7.29
CA PHE A 81 -9.14 -9.16 -6.43
C PHE A 81 -10.16 -9.34 -5.31
N TYR A 82 -10.41 -8.29 -4.53
CA TYR A 82 -11.32 -8.38 -3.39
C TYR A 82 -12.78 -8.49 -3.79
N ASN A 83 -13.22 -7.82 -4.86
CA ASN A 83 -14.60 -7.96 -5.33
C ASN A 83 -14.88 -9.38 -5.83
N LEU A 84 -13.99 -9.95 -6.66
CA LEU A 84 -14.11 -11.33 -7.12
C LEU A 84 -14.03 -12.33 -5.97
N GLY A 85 -13.07 -12.15 -5.06
CA GLY A 85 -12.84 -13.07 -3.95
C GLY A 85 -13.92 -13.02 -2.88
N LEU A 86 -14.53 -11.87 -2.61
CA LEU A 86 -15.50 -11.74 -1.51
C LEU A 86 -16.96 -11.68 -1.96
N GLN A 87 -17.24 -11.44 -3.24
CA GLN A 87 -18.60 -11.31 -3.78
C GLN A 87 -18.84 -12.28 -4.94
N GLY A 88 -17.80 -12.57 -5.73
CA GLY A 88 -17.89 -13.41 -6.93
C GLY A 88 -18.30 -12.59 -8.15
N ASP A 89 -18.32 -11.28 -7.98
CA ASP A 89 -18.54 -10.30 -9.03
C ASP A 89 -17.31 -9.40 -9.12
N GLY A 90 -16.86 -9.16 -10.34
CA GLY A 90 -15.79 -8.23 -10.63
C GLY A 90 -16.26 -6.80 -10.85
N THR A 91 -17.54 -6.46 -10.66
CA THR A 91 -18.00 -5.08 -10.86
C THR A 91 -17.23 -4.10 -9.98
N ILE A 92 -16.45 -3.24 -10.61
CA ILE A 92 -15.91 -2.02 -10.01
C ILE A 92 -16.80 -0.86 -10.48
N PHE A 93 -17.29 -0.10 -9.51
CA PHE A 93 -18.23 1.03 -9.55
C PHE A 93 -18.47 1.79 -10.87
N THR A 94 -19.74 2.18 -11.06
CA THR A 94 -20.18 3.35 -11.85
C THR A 94 -20.71 4.49 -10.97
N GLY A 95 -20.20 4.67 -9.74
CA GLY A 95 -20.52 5.82 -8.86
C GLY A 95 -20.43 5.50 -7.36
N ALA A 96 -20.12 6.51 -6.53
CA ALA A 96 -19.95 6.37 -5.09
C ALA A 96 -21.11 5.60 -4.42
N GLY A 97 -20.81 4.44 -3.82
CA GLY A 97 -21.79 3.64 -3.06
C GLY A 97 -22.58 2.57 -3.83
N SER A 98 -22.27 2.31 -5.11
CA SER A 98 -22.91 1.24 -5.90
C SER A 98 -21.97 0.08 -6.22
N GLY A 99 -21.60 -0.70 -5.21
CA GLY A 99 -21.07 -2.04 -5.43
C GLY A 99 -22.25 -3.01 -5.41
N ASN A 100 -22.34 -3.92 -6.39
CA ASN A 100 -23.24 -5.06 -6.27
C ASN A 100 -22.96 -5.76 -4.92
N THR A 101 -23.96 -5.85 -4.05
CA THR A 101 -23.84 -6.51 -2.74
C THR A 101 -24.19 -8.00 -2.81
N ALA A 102 -24.57 -8.49 -3.99
CA ALA A 102 -24.88 -9.90 -4.19
C ALA A 102 -23.62 -10.76 -4.01
N ILE A 103 -23.75 -11.77 -3.16
CA ILE A 103 -22.70 -12.75 -2.91
C ILE A 103 -23.15 -14.05 -3.57
N THR A 104 -22.32 -14.60 -4.45
CA THR A 104 -22.63 -15.89 -5.09
C THR A 104 -22.69 -17.03 -4.06
N PRO A 105 -23.37 -18.16 -4.35
CA PRO A 105 -23.34 -19.33 -3.47
C PRO A 105 -21.93 -19.85 -3.19
N ALA A 106 -21.06 -19.85 -4.21
CA ALA A 106 -19.66 -20.22 -4.07
C ALA A 106 -18.93 -19.30 -3.09
N GLN A 107 -19.13 -17.98 -3.20
CA GLN A 107 -18.51 -17.04 -2.26
C GLN A 107 -19.14 -17.06 -0.87
N THR A 108 -20.40 -17.46 -0.74
CA THR A 108 -20.98 -17.72 0.58
C THR A 108 -20.21 -18.82 1.30
N ALA A 109 -19.90 -19.93 0.61
CA ALA A 109 -19.12 -21.03 1.17
C ALA A 109 -17.66 -20.63 1.49
N PHE A 110 -17.00 -19.91 0.57
CA PHE A 110 -15.63 -19.42 0.79
C PHE A 110 -15.55 -18.47 2.00
N ARG A 111 -16.49 -17.53 2.12
CA ARG A 111 -16.54 -16.57 3.24
C ARG A 111 -16.73 -17.25 4.60
N ALA A 112 -17.37 -18.41 4.64
CA ALA A 112 -17.52 -19.20 5.87
C ALA A 112 -16.18 -19.77 6.38
N GLY A 113 -15.12 -19.75 5.57
CA GLY A 113 -13.76 -20.12 5.97
C GLY A 113 -13.02 -19.06 6.80
N PHE A 114 -13.62 -17.89 7.03
CA PHE A 114 -13.07 -16.83 7.87
C PHE A 114 -13.88 -16.68 9.16
N SER A 115 -13.24 -16.19 10.22
CA SER A 115 -13.98 -15.70 11.39
C SER A 115 -14.81 -14.47 11.03
N ALA A 116 -15.85 -14.17 11.82
CA ALA A 116 -16.66 -12.95 11.63
C ALA A 116 -15.80 -11.66 11.65
N THR A 117 -14.80 -11.59 12.55
CA THR A 117 -13.91 -10.43 12.66
C THR A 117 -12.97 -10.30 11.46
N ASN A 118 -12.38 -11.41 10.99
CA ASN A 118 -11.50 -11.39 9.82
C ASN A 118 -12.30 -11.07 8.56
N LEU A 119 -13.49 -11.66 8.41
CA LEU A 119 -14.39 -11.33 7.30
C LEU A 119 -14.82 -9.86 7.32
N SER A 120 -15.09 -9.28 8.49
CA SER A 120 -15.38 -7.85 8.62
C SER A 120 -14.20 -6.98 8.20
N SER A 121 -12.97 -7.37 8.55
CA SER A 121 -11.75 -6.67 8.11
C SER A 121 -11.61 -6.74 6.59
N LEU A 122 -11.78 -7.92 5.99
CA LEU A 122 -11.69 -8.13 4.54
C LEU A 122 -12.76 -7.33 3.76
N ASN A 123 -13.99 -7.23 4.27
CA ASN A 123 -15.02 -6.39 3.64
C ASN A 123 -14.68 -4.89 3.74
N LYS A 124 -14.01 -4.46 4.82
CA LYS A 124 -13.55 -3.08 4.98
C LYS A 124 -12.44 -2.76 3.98
N ILE A 125 -11.42 -3.61 3.88
CA ILE A 125 -10.34 -3.50 2.90
C ILE A 125 -10.92 -3.40 1.48
N ARG A 126 -11.78 -4.35 1.08
CA ARG A 126 -12.49 -4.29 -0.23
C ARG A 126 -13.19 -2.95 -0.46
N THR A 127 -13.83 -2.40 0.56
CA THR A 127 -14.54 -1.12 0.44
C THR A 127 -13.55 0.03 0.24
N ASP A 128 -12.40 -0.03 0.91
CA ASP A 128 -11.35 0.97 0.81
C ASP A 128 -10.64 0.93 -0.54
N GLU A 129 -10.30 -0.26 -1.09
CA GLU A 129 -9.75 -0.39 -2.46
C GLU A 129 -10.64 0.25 -3.52
N ASN A 130 -11.94 -0.01 -3.39
CA ASN A 130 -12.94 0.58 -4.25
C ASN A 130 -13.04 2.11 -4.10
N ASN A 131 -12.85 2.62 -2.88
CA ASN A 131 -12.81 4.05 -2.63
C ASN A 131 -11.51 4.68 -3.16
N HIS A 132 -10.38 3.99 -3.10
CA HIS A 132 -9.12 4.44 -3.68
C HIS A 132 -9.23 4.57 -5.21
N VAL A 133 -9.79 3.58 -5.91
CA VAL A 133 -10.10 3.69 -7.35
C VAL A 133 -10.97 4.93 -7.62
N ASN A 134 -12.08 5.10 -6.90
CA ASN A 134 -12.97 6.24 -7.10
C ASN A 134 -12.27 7.59 -6.83
N PHE A 135 -11.47 7.64 -5.77
CA PHE A 135 -10.70 8.82 -5.40
C PHE A 135 -9.68 9.19 -6.47
N LEU A 136 -8.84 8.25 -6.91
CA LEU A 136 -7.82 8.49 -7.93
C LEU A 136 -8.45 8.87 -9.27
N ARG A 137 -9.54 8.22 -9.68
CA ARG A 137 -10.28 8.62 -10.88
C ARG A 137 -10.83 10.04 -10.78
N SER A 138 -11.38 10.41 -9.62
CA SER A 138 -11.85 11.78 -9.38
C SER A 138 -10.71 12.79 -9.40
N ALA A 139 -9.55 12.46 -8.83
CA ALA A 139 -8.37 13.30 -8.81
C ALA A 139 -7.77 13.51 -10.20
N LEU A 140 -7.70 12.44 -11.00
CA LEU A 140 -7.14 12.43 -12.35
C LEU A 140 -8.10 13.05 -13.39
N GLY A 141 -9.41 13.03 -13.15
CA GLY A 141 -10.41 13.57 -14.08
C GLY A 141 -10.30 12.93 -15.47
N THR A 142 -10.17 13.75 -16.50
CA THR A 142 -9.98 13.28 -17.89
C THR A 142 -8.62 12.62 -18.15
N ASN A 143 -7.65 12.79 -17.24
CA ASN A 143 -6.34 12.14 -17.34
C ASN A 143 -6.33 10.73 -16.75
N ALA A 144 -7.45 10.26 -16.18
CA ALA A 144 -7.55 8.92 -15.64
C ALA A 144 -7.50 7.90 -16.77
N ILE A 145 -6.67 6.86 -16.62
CA ILE A 145 -6.70 5.72 -17.53
C ILE A 145 -8.10 5.09 -17.58
N ALA A 146 -8.40 4.46 -18.72
CA ALA A 146 -9.58 3.61 -18.83
C ALA A 146 -9.51 2.48 -17.80
N ALA A 147 -10.67 2.13 -17.24
CA ALA A 147 -10.75 0.97 -16.35
C ALA A 147 -10.39 -0.29 -17.17
N PRO A 148 -9.41 -1.10 -16.74
CA PRO A 148 -9.12 -2.38 -17.38
C PRO A 148 -10.33 -3.32 -17.19
N ALA A 149 -10.54 -4.24 -18.12
CA ALA A 149 -11.62 -5.20 -17.99
C ALA A 149 -11.28 -6.21 -16.88
N VAL A 150 -12.27 -6.64 -16.09
CA VAL A 150 -12.04 -7.73 -15.11
C VAL A 150 -11.44 -8.98 -15.78
N SER A 151 -11.79 -9.23 -17.04
CA SER A 151 -11.27 -10.35 -17.83
C SER A 151 -9.79 -10.24 -18.15
N ASP A 152 -9.16 -9.08 -17.96
CA ASP A 152 -7.73 -8.88 -18.17
C ASP A 152 -6.89 -9.49 -17.04
N PHE A 153 -7.52 -9.71 -15.88
CA PHE A 153 -6.87 -10.27 -14.69
C PHE A 153 -6.98 -11.79 -14.62
N ASP A 154 -5.97 -12.41 -14.02
CA ASP A 154 -5.92 -13.83 -13.66
C ASP A 154 -5.19 -13.98 -12.32
N PHE A 155 -5.98 -13.97 -11.24
CA PHE A 155 -5.46 -14.05 -9.88
C PHE A 155 -4.89 -15.42 -9.50
N THR A 156 -5.02 -16.43 -10.37
CA THR A 156 -4.33 -17.71 -10.17
C THR A 156 -2.84 -17.63 -10.50
N GLY A 157 -2.41 -16.57 -11.18
CA GLY A 157 -1.06 -16.44 -11.74
C GLY A 157 -0.84 -17.27 -13.02
N GLY A 158 -1.92 -17.83 -13.58
CA GLY A 158 -1.90 -18.72 -14.74
C GLY A 158 -1.78 -18.04 -16.10
N LYS A 159 -1.79 -16.71 -16.13
CA LYS A 159 -1.66 -15.89 -17.34
C LYS A 159 -2.71 -16.18 -18.42
N GLY A 160 -3.89 -16.64 -18.01
CA GLY A 160 -4.99 -17.03 -18.89
C GLY A 160 -5.04 -18.52 -19.23
N GLY A 161 -4.11 -19.32 -18.70
CA GLY A 161 -4.09 -20.78 -18.83
C GLY A 161 -4.92 -21.50 -17.75
N ALA A 162 -5.05 -22.82 -17.91
CA ALA A 162 -5.67 -23.69 -16.90
C ALA A 162 -4.68 -24.01 -15.77
N GLY A 163 -4.53 -23.10 -14.81
CA GLY A 163 -3.71 -23.29 -13.62
C GLY A 163 -2.63 -22.23 -13.45
N GLY A 164 -2.07 -22.14 -12.23
CA GLY A 164 -1.06 -21.17 -11.83
C GLY A 164 -0.66 -21.38 -10.36
N PRO A 165 0.38 -20.68 -9.87
CA PRO A 165 0.88 -20.87 -8.50
C PRO A 165 -0.16 -20.58 -7.41
N PHE A 166 -1.21 -19.82 -7.73
CA PHE A 166 -2.29 -19.45 -6.83
C PHE A 166 -3.64 -20.06 -7.25
N THR A 167 -3.62 -21.23 -7.89
CA THR A 167 -4.86 -21.96 -8.23
C THR A 167 -5.72 -22.19 -6.98
N GLY A 168 -6.99 -21.80 -7.03
CA GLY A 168 -7.91 -21.89 -5.89
C GLY A 168 -7.85 -20.69 -4.92
N VAL A 169 -7.24 -19.57 -5.32
CA VAL A 169 -7.17 -18.34 -4.50
C VAL A 169 -8.52 -17.88 -3.97
N PHE A 170 -9.62 -18.12 -4.70
CA PHE A 170 -10.98 -17.75 -4.29
C PHE A 170 -11.79 -18.88 -3.64
N THR A 171 -11.13 -20.00 -3.31
CA THR A 171 -11.75 -21.14 -2.62
C THR A 171 -10.95 -21.59 -1.40
N ASN A 172 -9.72 -21.10 -1.22
CA ASN A 172 -8.84 -21.43 -0.12
C ASN A 172 -8.50 -20.16 0.69
N PRO A 173 -9.04 -19.99 1.91
CA PRO A 173 -8.81 -18.81 2.73
C PRO A 173 -7.33 -18.51 3.03
N ALA A 174 -6.49 -19.53 3.23
CA ALA A 174 -5.07 -19.33 3.50
C ALA A 174 -4.33 -18.81 2.26
N LEU A 175 -4.67 -19.35 1.08
CA LEU A 175 -4.11 -18.89 -0.19
C LEU A 175 -4.60 -17.49 -0.55
N PHE A 176 -5.88 -17.19 -0.29
CA PHE A 176 -6.43 -15.85 -0.44
C PHE A 176 -5.67 -14.82 0.39
N LEU A 177 -5.47 -15.10 1.69
CA LEU A 177 -4.72 -14.21 2.58
C LEU A 177 -3.26 -14.05 2.15
N ALA A 178 -2.66 -15.09 1.56
CA ALA A 178 -1.30 -15.00 1.02
C ALA A 178 -1.22 -14.06 -0.20
N VAL A 179 -2.14 -14.20 -1.15
CA VAL A 179 -2.20 -13.29 -2.32
C VAL A 179 -2.57 -11.87 -1.89
N ALA A 180 -3.57 -11.72 -1.01
CA ALA A 180 -3.97 -10.44 -0.46
C ALA A 180 -2.79 -9.71 0.21
N GLN A 181 -2.06 -10.37 1.10
CA GLN A 181 -0.85 -9.78 1.70
C GLN A 181 0.18 -9.37 0.63
N SER A 182 0.33 -10.16 -0.42
CA SER A 182 1.30 -9.88 -1.48
C SER A 182 0.94 -8.64 -2.29
N LEU A 183 -0.34 -8.46 -2.62
CA LEU A 183 -0.82 -7.27 -3.32
C LEU A 183 -0.58 -6.03 -2.46
N GLU A 184 -0.99 -6.08 -1.20
CA GLU A 184 -0.99 -4.94 -0.30
C GLU A 184 0.42 -4.56 0.13
N ASP A 185 1.29 -5.55 0.37
CA ASP A 185 2.72 -5.29 0.60
C ASP A 185 3.35 -4.65 -0.66
N THR A 186 2.93 -5.05 -1.86
CA THR A 186 3.37 -4.41 -3.11
C THR A 186 2.85 -2.97 -3.20
N GLY A 187 1.57 -2.73 -2.89
CA GLY A 187 0.93 -1.42 -2.89
C GLY A 187 1.62 -0.44 -1.93
N VAL A 188 1.84 -0.86 -0.67
CA VAL A 188 2.58 -0.08 0.34
C VAL A 188 3.93 0.37 -0.20
N ARG A 189 4.74 -0.57 -0.71
CA ARG A 189 6.08 -0.25 -1.21
C ARG A 189 6.04 0.59 -2.49
N ALA A 190 5.05 0.38 -3.36
CA ALA A 190 4.84 1.18 -4.57
C ALA A 190 4.47 2.63 -4.26
N TYR A 191 3.55 2.87 -3.31
CA TYR A 191 3.21 4.21 -2.86
C TYR A 191 4.41 4.93 -2.23
N LYS A 192 5.19 4.23 -1.40
CA LYS A 192 6.42 4.79 -0.82
C LYS A 192 7.44 5.11 -1.92
N GLY A 193 7.58 4.24 -2.93
CA GLY A 193 8.43 4.46 -4.11
C GLY A 193 7.97 5.61 -5.01
N GLY A 194 6.66 5.85 -5.09
CA GLY A 194 6.06 6.96 -5.83
C GLY A 194 6.17 8.32 -5.14
N ALA A 195 6.22 8.35 -3.80
CA ALA A 195 6.18 9.57 -3.01
C ALA A 195 7.25 10.63 -3.38
N PRO A 196 8.52 10.29 -3.63
CA PRO A 196 9.53 11.28 -4.02
C PRO A 196 9.19 12.04 -5.31
N TYR A 197 8.51 11.41 -6.27
CA TYR A 197 8.10 12.03 -7.53
C TYR A 197 6.97 13.05 -7.35
N LEU A 198 6.28 13.00 -6.21
CA LEU A 198 5.20 13.92 -5.85
C LEU A 198 5.68 15.06 -4.93
N ALA A 199 6.96 15.07 -4.53
CA ALA A 199 7.47 15.99 -3.50
C ALA A 199 7.30 17.48 -3.84
N SER A 200 7.24 17.82 -5.14
CA SER A 200 6.98 19.18 -5.61
C SER A 200 5.52 19.62 -5.45
N ASN A 201 4.58 18.68 -5.31
CA ASN A 201 3.16 18.94 -5.11
C ASN A 201 2.68 18.39 -3.76
N LYS A 202 2.75 19.23 -2.71
CA LYS A 202 2.50 18.82 -1.32
C LYS A 202 1.08 18.34 -1.05
N ASP A 203 0.10 18.86 -1.78
CA ASP A 203 -1.28 18.42 -1.61
C ASP A 203 -1.49 17.02 -2.20
N VAL A 204 -0.95 16.78 -3.39
CA VAL A 204 -0.99 15.47 -4.04
C VAL A 204 -0.17 14.44 -3.26
N LEU A 205 1.01 14.84 -2.78
CA LEU A 205 1.82 14.01 -1.89
C LEU A 205 1.03 13.65 -0.62
N THR A 206 0.35 14.62 0.00
CA THR A 206 -0.45 14.37 1.21
C THR A 206 -1.58 13.38 0.91
N ALA A 207 -2.28 13.53 -0.21
CA ALA A 207 -3.30 12.59 -0.63
C ALA A 207 -2.73 11.18 -0.85
N ALA A 208 -1.62 11.05 -1.58
CA ALA A 208 -0.95 9.77 -1.80
C ALA A 208 -0.47 9.11 -0.49
N LEU A 209 0.09 9.89 0.43
CA LEU A 209 0.53 9.39 1.74
C LEU A 209 -0.65 9.01 2.66
N ASN A 210 -1.83 9.60 2.48
CA ASN A 210 -3.03 9.16 3.17
C ASN A 210 -3.48 7.78 2.70
N ILE A 211 -3.49 7.54 1.37
CA ILE A 211 -3.79 6.21 0.81
C ILE A 211 -2.74 5.21 1.29
N HIS A 212 -1.45 5.52 1.16
CA HIS A 212 -0.35 4.69 1.68
C HIS A 212 -0.55 4.29 3.16
N SER A 213 -1.06 5.20 3.99
CA SER A 213 -1.32 4.88 5.41
C SER A 213 -2.49 3.91 5.62
N VAL A 214 -3.43 3.85 4.69
CA VAL A 214 -4.54 2.88 4.66
C VAL A 214 -4.01 1.53 4.17
N GLU A 215 -3.27 1.50 3.06
CA GLU A 215 -2.55 0.32 2.56
C GLU A 215 -1.70 -0.33 3.65
N ALA A 216 -0.91 0.46 4.40
CA ALA A 216 -0.07 -0.06 5.47
C ALA A 216 -0.88 -0.73 6.60
N ARG A 217 -2.10 -0.24 6.88
CA ARG A 217 -3.00 -0.87 7.86
C ARG A 217 -3.62 -2.15 7.31
N HIS A 218 -3.97 -2.18 6.03
CA HIS A 218 -4.46 -3.39 5.35
C HIS A 218 -3.39 -4.49 5.37
N ALA A 219 -2.19 -4.18 4.86
CA ALA A 219 -1.02 -5.04 4.89
C ALA A 219 -0.74 -5.58 6.31
N SER A 220 -0.73 -4.71 7.31
CA SER A 220 -0.54 -5.11 8.71
C SER A 220 -1.61 -6.08 9.20
N ARG A 221 -2.89 -5.79 8.92
CA ARG A 221 -4.01 -6.65 9.29
C ARG A 221 -3.98 -8.00 8.57
N LEU A 222 -3.59 -8.03 7.30
CA LEU A 222 -3.43 -9.24 6.51
C LEU A 222 -2.31 -10.13 7.04
N ARG A 223 -1.17 -9.55 7.42
CA ARG A 223 -0.09 -10.29 8.10
C ARG A 223 -0.57 -10.90 9.41
N THR A 224 -1.37 -10.18 10.20
CA THR A 224 -2.02 -10.74 11.40
C THR A 224 -2.92 -11.92 11.04
N MET A 225 -3.83 -11.76 10.07
CA MET A 225 -4.79 -12.80 9.67
C MET A 225 -4.09 -14.03 9.10
N ARG A 226 -3.07 -13.86 8.24
CA ARG A 226 -2.32 -14.97 7.64
C ARG A 226 -1.53 -15.74 8.70
N ARG A 227 -0.77 -15.04 9.54
CA ARG A 227 0.10 -15.66 10.55
C ARG A 227 -0.69 -16.22 11.73
N GLY A 228 -1.85 -15.65 12.06
CA GLY A 228 -2.77 -16.15 13.07
C GLY A 228 -3.72 -17.24 12.57
N GLY A 229 -4.00 -17.28 11.26
CA GLY A 229 -4.96 -18.17 10.61
C GLY A 229 -6.30 -17.48 10.30
N ALA A 230 -6.96 -17.90 9.22
CA ALA A 230 -8.18 -17.27 8.68
C ALA A 230 -9.36 -17.21 9.68
N THR A 231 -9.42 -18.14 10.63
CA THR A 231 -10.47 -18.24 11.66
C THR A 231 -10.04 -17.69 13.03
N ASN A 232 -8.79 -17.25 13.17
CA ASN A 232 -8.25 -16.75 14.43
C ASN A 232 -8.37 -15.22 14.52
N ASN A 233 -8.83 -14.73 15.67
CA ASN A 233 -9.01 -13.31 15.96
C ASN A 233 -7.87 -12.70 16.79
N GLN A 234 -6.97 -13.53 17.31
CA GLN A 234 -5.93 -13.08 18.23
C GLN A 234 -4.78 -12.43 17.44
N ALA A 235 -4.72 -11.10 17.50
CA ALA A 235 -3.49 -10.38 17.20
C ALA A 235 -2.46 -10.67 18.31
N SER A 236 -1.17 -10.75 17.95
CA SER A 236 -0.14 -10.88 18.99
C SER A 236 -0.14 -9.66 19.91
N ALA A 237 -0.23 -9.88 21.23
CA ALA A 237 -0.06 -8.82 22.23
C ALA A 237 1.42 -8.52 22.55
N THR A 238 2.35 -9.32 22.03
CA THR A 238 3.79 -9.22 22.33
C THR A 238 4.63 -9.33 21.05
N ALA A 239 5.69 -8.53 20.96
CA ALA A 239 6.79 -8.76 20.04
C ALA A 239 7.58 -9.99 20.53
N GLY A 240 7.07 -11.19 20.26
CA GLY A 240 7.66 -12.45 20.73
C GLY A 240 8.61 -13.07 19.70
N ALA A 241 9.72 -13.62 20.18
CA ALA A 241 10.64 -14.44 19.39
C ALA A 241 9.97 -15.77 18.99
N GLY A 242 9.99 -16.11 17.71
CA GLY A 242 9.49 -17.38 17.17
C GLY A 242 8.13 -17.29 16.46
N THR A 243 8.02 -17.98 15.34
CA THR A 243 7.01 -17.81 14.28
C THR A 243 5.61 -18.40 14.56
N SER A 244 5.22 -18.71 15.81
CA SER A 244 3.92 -19.40 16.02
C SER A 244 3.10 -19.07 17.27
N ALA A 245 3.62 -18.38 18.28
CA ALA A 245 2.81 -17.99 19.46
C ALA A 245 2.25 -16.55 19.36
N SER A 246 2.83 -15.74 18.49
CA SER A 246 2.65 -14.29 18.45
C SER A 246 2.83 -13.78 17.01
N PRO A 247 1.79 -13.76 16.17
CA PRO A 247 1.93 -13.25 14.80
C PRO A 247 2.28 -11.76 14.82
N LYS A 248 3.52 -11.42 14.45
CA LYS A 248 3.90 -10.02 14.19
C LYS A 248 3.00 -9.47 13.07
N SER A 249 2.67 -8.19 13.12
CA SER A 249 1.86 -7.54 12.07
C SER A 249 2.69 -6.68 11.11
N TRP A 250 4.01 -6.81 11.19
CA TRP A 250 5.00 -6.10 10.38
C TRP A 250 6.01 -7.12 9.81
N ILE A 251 6.84 -6.66 8.88
CA ILE A 251 7.87 -7.49 8.23
C ILE A 251 9.08 -7.61 9.15
N THR A 252 9.72 -8.78 9.20
CA THR A 252 11.02 -8.95 9.85
C THR A 252 12.05 -9.42 8.83
N GLY A 253 13.08 -8.62 8.57
CA GLY A 253 13.99 -8.86 7.45
C GLY A 253 13.22 -8.95 6.13
N GLN A 254 13.29 -10.08 5.45
CA GLN A 254 12.51 -10.35 4.23
C GLN A 254 11.36 -11.36 4.46
N ASP A 255 11.09 -11.77 5.71
CA ASP A 255 10.12 -12.83 6.07
C ASP A 255 10.19 -14.06 5.15
N GLY A 256 11.41 -14.52 4.88
CA GLY A 256 11.67 -15.69 4.03
C GLY A 256 11.20 -15.54 2.58
N GLY A 257 11.06 -14.32 2.06
CA GLY A 257 10.51 -14.03 0.73
C GLY A 257 9.00 -13.79 0.74
N GLY A 258 8.37 -13.71 1.92
CA GLY A 258 7.00 -13.24 2.06
C GLY A 258 5.92 -14.31 2.19
N ALA A 259 4.71 -13.95 1.76
CA ALA A 259 3.53 -14.78 1.95
C ALA A 259 3.57 -16.10 1.15
N SER A 260 4.18 -16.06 -0.04
CA SER A 260 4.40 -17.18 -0.95
C SER A 260 5.80 -17.08 -1.55
N PRO A 261 6.86 -17.48 -0.82
CA PRO A 261 8.25 -17.14 -1.12
C PRO A 261 8.68 -17.29 -2.58
N ALA A 262 8.31 -18.39 -3.23
CA ALA A 262 8.66 -18.66 -4.62
C ALA A 262 8.08 -17.65 -5.62
N GLN A 263 7.02 -16.92 -5.25
CA GLN A 263 6.33 -15.95 -6.09
C GLN A 263 6.44 -14.51 -5.57
N THR A 264 6.67 -14.34 -4.26
CA THR A 264 6.57 -13.04 -3.58
C THR A 264 7.89 -12.48 -3.13
N ALA A 265 9.00 -13.23 -3.26
CA ALA A 265 10.33 -12.73 -2.85
C ALA A 265 10.70 -11.35 -3.42
N PRO A 266 10.37 -11.01 -4.69
CA PRO A 266 10.63 -9.66 -5.22
C PRO A 266 9.95 -8.53 -4.43
N ILE A 267 8.85 -8.81 -3.73
CA ILE A 267 8.13 -7.83 -2.89
C ILE A 267 8.94 -7.41 -1.66
N TYR A 268 9.99 -8.14 -1.29
CA TYR A 268 10.83 -7.80 -0.11
C TYR A 268 12.29 -7.58 -0.49
N ALA A 269 12.64 -7.86 -1.74
CA ALA A 269 13.97 -7.65 -2.29
C ALA A 269 14.24 -6.16 -2.58
N ALA A 270 15.51 -5.87 -2.84
CA ALA A 270 15.94 -4.57 -3.33
C ALA A 270 15.45 -4.35 -4.77
N GLY A 271 15.00 -3.13 -5.02
CA GLY A 271 14.70 -2.64 -6.35
C GLY A 271 15.95 -2.14 -7.08
N SER A 272 15.77 -1.76 -8.34
CA SER A 272 16.81 -1.12 -9.14
C SER A 272 16.30 0.21 -9.66
N ALA A 273 17.00 1.31 -9.34
CA ALA A 273 16.59 2.65 -9.75
C ALA A 273 16.55 2.76 -11.28
N PRO A 274 15.37 3.02 -11.88
CA PRO A 274 15.28 3.26 -13.31
C PRO A 274 16.03 4.53 -13.74
N ALA A 275 16.35 4.65 -15.02
CA ALA A 275 17.09 5.80 -15.56
C ALA A 275 16.39 7.16 -15.33
N TYR A 276 15.06 7.16 -15.15
CA TYR A 276 14.27 8.37 -14.86
C TYR A 276 14.22 8.73 -13.37
N THR A 277 14.81 7.91 -12.49
CA THR A 277 14.80 8.18 -11.05
C THR A 277 15.69 9.37 -10.72
N PRO A 278 15.15 10.42 -10.07
CA PRO A 278 15.96 11.52 -9.58
C PRO A 278 17.10 11.02 -8.68
N ALA A 279 18.25 11.72 -8.77
CA ALA A 279 19.33 11.53 -7.81
C ALA A 279 18.80 11.69 -6.38
N GLY A 280 19.29 10.88 -5.44
CA GLY A 280 18.78 10.89 -4.07
C GLY A 280 17.90 9.71 -3.70
N ILE A 281 17.37 8.94 -4.66
CA ILE A 281 16.35 7.91 -4.40
C ILE A 281 16.97 6.52 -4.56
N THR A 282 16.77 5.68 -3.55
CA THR A 282 17.22 4.28 -3.51
C THR A 282 16.06 3.35 -3.19
N PHE A 283 16.18 2.07 -3.56
CA PHE A 283 15.15 1.04 -3.37
C PHE A 283 15.75 -0.16 -2.63
N PRO A 284 16.07 -0.01 -1.33
CA PRO A 284 16.68 -1.09 -0.57
C PRO A 284 15.69 -2.25 -0.32
N ALA A 285 16.21 -3.40 0.08
CA ALA A 285 15.40 -4.54 0.51
C ALA A 285 14.82 -4.30 1.91
N GLU A 286 13.78 -5.05 2.29
CA GLU A 286 13.09 -4.90 3.59
C GLU A 286 13.99 -5.25 4.80
N ASP A 287 15.10 -5.98 4.60
CA ASP A 287 16.12 -6.21 5.62
C ASP A 287 17.12 -5.05 5.77
N ASN A 288 16.81 -3.88 5.22
CA ASN A 288 17.65 -2.70 5.30
C ASN A 288 17.80 -2.17 6.74
N VAL A 289 19.05 -1.91 7.11
CA VAL A 289 19.42 -1.30 8.40
C VAL A 289 20.10 0.06 8.24
N THR A 290 20.18 0.58 7.01
CA THR A 290 20.85 1.84 6.68
C THR A 290 19.85 2.83 6.09
N GLN A 291 19.55 3.89 6.84
CA GLN A 291 18.50 4.87 6.47
C GLN A 291 19.10 6.16 5.93
N GLY A 292 18.37 6.82 5.03
CA GLY A 292 18.79 8.09 4.41
C GLY A 292 19.97 7.94 3.44
N ALA A 293 20.30 6.72 3.02
CA ALA A 293 21.28 6.49 1.96
C ALA A 293 20.73 7.01 0.63
N THR A 294 21.58 7.72 -0.11
CA THR A 294 21.31 8.11 -1.48
C THR A 294 22.34 7.50 -2.42
N ASP A 295 22.10 7.58 -3.72
CA ASP A 295 23.09 7.29 -4.77
C ASP A 295 24.40 8.10 -4.62
N THR A 296 24.35 9.21 -3.90
CA THR A 296 25.40 10.23 -3.79
C THR A 296 25.93 10.41 -2.37
N LYS A 297 25.27 9.84 -1.35
CA LYS A 297 25.62 9.98 0.07
C LYS A 297 25.44 8.67 0.82
N PRO A 298 26.44 8.26 1.63
CA PRO A 298 26.26 7.10 2.50
C PRO A 298 25.15 7.37 3.52
N GLY A 299 24.29 6.38 3.75
CA GLY A 299 23.26 6.47 4.77
C GLY A 299 23.80 6.23 6.18
N VAL A 300 22.90 6.35 7.15
CA VAL A 300 23.18 6.07 8.56
C VAL A 300 22.82 4.62 8.85
N ASN A 301 23.84 3.80 9.14
CA ASN A 301 23.62 2.44 9.62
C ASN A 301 23.10 2.49 11.06
N LEU A 302 21.82 2.21 11.25
CA LEU A 302 21.13 2.35 12.54
C LEU A 302 21.64 1.37 13.59
N GLN A 303 22.04 0.16 13.16
CA GLN A 303 22.61 -0.84 14.06
C GLN A 303 23.92 -0.36 14.69
N THR A 304 24.79 0.26 13.89
CA THR A 304 26.05 0.82 14.36
C THR A 304 25.82 2.10 15.17
N ALA A 305 24.96 3.00 14.67
CA ALA A 305 24.67 4.28 15.31
C ALA A 305 24.01 4.12 16.70
N LEU A 306 23.25 3.03 16.91
CA LEU A 306 22.52 2.75 18.14
C LEU A 306 23.06 1.53 18.90
N ALA A 307 24.33 1.17 18.66
CA ALA A 307 24.95 -0.02 19.26
C ALA A 307 24.89 -0.04 20.79
N SER A 308 24.91 1.12 21.45
CA SER A 308 24.81 1.24 22.91
C SER A 308 23.47 0.76 23.50
N PHE A 309 22.41 0.71 22.69
CA PHE A 309 21.09 0.23 23.12
C PHE A 309 20.91 -1.28 23.01
N ASN A 310 21.85 -1.99 22.38
CA ASN A 310 21.85 -3.46 22.25
C ASN A 310 20.54 -4.05 21.69
N PHE A 311 19.94 -3.40 20.69
CA PHE A 311 18.79 -3.94 19.97
C PHE A 311 19.19 -5.10 19.05
N PRO A 312 18.32 -6.12 18.85
CA PRO A 312 18.58 -7.15 17.85
C PRO A 312 18.56 -6.54 16.44
N ALA A 313 19.35 -7.10 15.51
CA ALA A 313 19.41 -6.63 14.12
C ALA A 313 18.02 -6.54 13.46
N SER A 314 17.12 -7.47 13.82
CA SER A 314 15.75 -7.51 13.31
C SER A 314 14.94 -6.26 13.66
N ALA A 315 15.16 -5.64 14.81
CA ALA A 315 14.42 -4.46 15.25
C ALA A 315 14.61 -3.26 14.31
N PHE A 316 15.76 -3.17 13.64
CA PHE A 316 16.02 -2.08 12.68
C PHE A 316 15.25 -2.27 11.37
N SER A 317 15.21 -3.50 10.84
CA SER A 317 14.37 -3.82 9.68
C SER A 317 12.88 -3.70 9.99
N GLU A 318 12.47 -4.02 11.21
CA GLU A 318 11.05 -3.99 11.62
C GLU A 318 10.49 -2.56 11.77
N ALA A 319 11.35 -1.53 11.71
CA ALA A 319 10.96 -0.14 11.93
C ALA A 319 10.54 0.60 10.66
N PHE A 320 10.84 0.06 9.48
CA PHE A 320 10.59 0.72 8.18
C PHE A 320 10.12 -0.30 7.15
N ASP A 321 9.03 0.00 6.44
CA ASP A 321 8.76 -0.63 5.14
C ASP A 321 9.58 0.13 4.08
N GLU A 322 10.17 -0.52 3.08
CA GLU A 322 11.07 0.08 2.10
C GLU A 322 10.42 0.35 0.73
N PRO A 323 10.82 1.41 -0.01
CA PRO A 323 10.21 1.71 -1.30
C PRO A 323 10.57 0.66 -2.35
N LEU A 324 9.71 0.51 -3.36
CA LEU A 324 9.97 -0.35 -4.52
C LEU A 324 9.84 0.44 -5.83
N ASP A 325 10.70 0.14 -6.80
CA ASP A 325 10.69 0.81 -8.10
C ASP A 325 9.57 0.29 -9.00
N VAL A 326 9.11 1.15 -9.92
CA VAL A 326 8.01 0.86 -10.84
C VAL A 326 8.24 -0.39 -11.69
N PRO A 327 9.42 -0.65 -12.29
CA PRO A 327 9.67 -1.91 -13.00
C PRO A 327 9.48 -3.15 -12.13
N THR A 328 10.00 -3.15 -10.89
CA THR A 328 9.82 -4.29 -9.98
C THR A 328 8.36 -4.47 -9.58
N VAL A 329 7.67 -3.37 -9.21
CA VAL A 329 6.22 -3.38 -8.92
C VAL A 329 5.43 -3.91 -10.12
N SER A 330 5.75 -3.46 -11.33
CA SER A 330 5.09 -3.89 -12.56
C SER A 330 5.32 -5.37 -12.84
N ALA A 331 6.53 -5.89 -12.59
CA ALA A 331 6.83 -7.30 -12.74
C ALA A 331 6.03 -8.17 -11.77
N ILE A 332 5.88 -7.72 -10.52
CA ILE A 332 5.04 -8.39 -9.51
C ILE A 332 3.57 -8.36 -9.96
N ALA A 333 3.04 -7.18 -10.27
CA ALA A 333 1.65 -6.99 -10.66
C ALA A 333 1.29 -7.77 -11.94
N LYS A 334 2.21 -7.85 -12.91
CA LYS A 334 2.06 -8.67 -14.13
C LYS A 334 1.70 -10.10 -13.79
N THR A 335 2.15 -10.67 -12.67
CA THR A 335 1.80 -12.04 -12.23
C THR A 335 0.31 -12.32 -12.32
N PHE A 336 -0.52 -11.34 -11.99
CA PHE A 336 -1.97 -11.47 -11.88
C PHE A 336 -2.74 -10.96 -13.11
N VAL A 337 -2.05 -10.78 -14.23
CA VAL A 337 -2.65 -10.30 -15.48
C VAL A 337 -2.40 -11.31 -16.59
N LYS A 338 -3.38 -11.48 -17.48
CA LYS A 338 -3.29 -12.40 -18.62
C LYS A 338 -2.19 -12.00 -19.60
N THR A 339 -1.67 -13.00 -20.31
CA THR A 339 -0.72 -12.78 -21.40
C THR A 339 -1.30 -11.82 -22.45
N GLY A 340 -0.50 -10.84 -22.88
CA GLY A 340 -0.90 -9.87 -23.90
C GLY A 340 -1.56 -8.59 -23.37
N VAL A 341 -1.95 -8.56 -22.09
CA VAL A 341 -2.46 -7.33 -21.47
C VAL A 341 -1.29 -6.39 -21.14
N THR A 342 -1.38 -5.14 -21.58
CA THR A 342 -0.31 -4.13 -21.45
C THR A 342 -0.47 -3.22 -20.21
N LEU A 343 -1.37 -3.54 -19.28
CA LEU A 343 -1.72 -2.68 -18.14
C LEU A 343 -0.47 -2.26 -17.34
N PHE A 344 0.40 -3.22 -17.01
CA PHE A 344 1.67 -2.99 -16.32
C PHE A 344 2.88 -3.04 -17.29
N GLY A 345 2.59 -2.97 -18.60
CA GLY A 345 3.50 -3.15 -19.73
C GLY A 345 4.76 -2.31 -19.65
#